data_AF-A0A371MR45-F1
#
_entry.id   AF-A0A371MR45-F1
#
_cell.length_a   1.000
_cell.length_b   1.000
_cell.length_c   1.000
_cell.angle_alpha   90.00
_cell.angle_beta   90.00
_cell.angle_gamma   90.00
#
_symmetry.space_group_name_H-M   'P 1'
#
loop_
_entity.id
_entity.type
_entity.pdbx_description
1 polymer ?
#
loop_
_entity_poly.entity_id
_entity_poly.type
_entity_poly.pdbx_seq_one_letter_code
_entity_poly.pdbx_strand_id
1 'polypeptide(L)'
;MSRRNSQVDYHETIRALSGRIAEAQTPLRVLDAIKWDDGIRQGFLNAKGREMPAVDRAFYEGRPLAFDPVAKKLEFQNIERDITRSLGQFNPVGQIMRRMCKEYRMVIRMLEARGTADFGLISQELYGA
;
A
#
# COMPACT_ATOMS: atom_id res chain seq x y z
N MET A 1 -34.66 13.38 19.91
CA MET A 1 -34.16 12.10 19.34
C MET A 1 -33.30 12.23 18.07
N SER A 2 -33.19 13.40 17.41
CA SER A 2 -32.58 13.50 16.07
C SER A 2 -31.02 13.53 16.01
N ARG A 3 -30.33 14.29 16.90
CA ARG A 3 -28.85 14.44 16.84
C ARG A 3 -28.04 13.18 17.17
N ARG A 4 -28.59 12.27 17.97
CA ARG A 4 -27.88 11.05 18.40
C ARG A 4 -27.85 10.01 17.27
N ASN A 5 -28.93 9.90 16.49
CA ASN A 5 -29.00 9.01 15.33
C ASN A 5 -28.07 9.47 14.19
N SER A 6 -27.97 10.78 13.92
CA SER A 6 -27.05 11.30 12.89
C SER A 6 -25.57 11.07 13.24
N GLN A 7 -25.24 11.07 14.53
CA GLN A 7 -23.87 10.79 14.97
C GLN A 7 -23.54 9.29 14.90
N VAL A 8 -24.49 8.41 15.23
CA VAL A 8 -24.34 6.96 15.07
C VAL A 8 -24.12 6.60 13.60
N ASP A 9 -24.95 7.14 12.69
CA ASP A 9 -24.82 6.94 11.23
C ASP A 9 -23.46 7.43 10.67
N TYR A 10 -22.97 8.55 11.18
CA TYR A 10 -21.64 9.06 10.83
C TYR A 10 -20.50 8.11 11.28
N HIS A 11 -20.53 7.62 12.52
CA HIS A 11 -19.50 6.70 13.02
C HIS A 11 -19.56 5.34 12.32
N GLU A 12 -20.75 4.85 12.01
CA GLU A 12 -20.94 3.62 11.23
C GLU A 12 -20.38 3.78 9.81
N THR A 13 -20.62 4.91 9.17
CA THR A 13 -20.05 5.25 7.86
C THR A 13 -18.52 5.24 7.90
N ILE A 14 -17.90 5.89 8.89
CA ILE A 14 -16.44 5.88 9.05
C ILE A 14 -15.93 4.45 9.25
N ARG A 15 -16.59 3.66 10.09
CA ARG A 15 -16.20 2.27 10.37
C ARG A 15 -16.24 1.41 9.11
N ALA A 16 -17.31 1.52 8.33
CA ALA A 16 -17.47 0.78 7.07
C ALA A 16 -16.38 1.17 6.06
N LEU A 17 -16.12 2.46 5.87
CA LEU A 17 -15.07 2.93 4.97
C LEU A 17 -13.67 2.52 5.42
N SER A 18 -13.41 2.56 6.74
CA SER A 18 -12.13 2.12 7.32
C SER A 18 -11.91 0.62 7.15
N GLY A 19 -12.98 -0.17 7.33
CA GLY A 19 -12.97 -1.61 7.07
C GLY A 19 -12.57 -1.93 5.63
N ARG A 20 -13.16 -1.23 4.65
CA ARG A 20 -12.80 -1.40 3.22
C ARG A 20 -11.34 -1.08 2.93
N ILE A 21 -10.76 -0.04 3.56
CA ILE A 21 -9.33 0.27 3.43
C ILE A 21 -8.48 -0.86 4.01
N ALA A 22 -8.85 -1.37 5.20
CA ALA A 22 -8.13 -2.44 5.88
C ALA A 22 -8.17 -3.75 5.08
N GLU A 23 -9.31 -4.09 4.48
CA GLU A 23 -9.45 -5.23 3.58
C GLU A 23 -8.60 -5.06 2.32
N ALA A 24 -8.68 -3.89 1.67
CA ALA A 24 -7.93 -3.57 0.46
C ALA A 24 -6.40 -3.63 0.64
N GLN A 25 -5.90 -3.22 1.81
CA GLN A 25 -4.45 -3.22 2.10
C GLN A 25 -3.91 -4.57 2.59
N THR A 26 -4.76 -5.44 3.11
CA THR A 26 -4.37 -6.78 3.61
C THR A 26 -3.54 -7.61 2.63
N PRO A 27 -3.87 -7.71 1.33
CA PRO A 27 -3.08 -8.51 0.39
C PRO A 27 -1.75 -7.86 -0.02
N LEU A 28 -1.50 -6.57 0.28
CA LEU A 28 -0.30 -5.88 -0.20
C LEU A 28 0.98 -6.44 0.39
N ARG A 29 0.96 -6.80 1.69
CA ARG A 29 2.06 -7.45 2.45
C ARG A 29 3.46 -7.05 1.97
N VAL A 30 3.82 -5.77 2.14
CA VAL A 30 5.05 -5.18 1.57
C VAL A 30 6.29 -6.02 1.85
N LEU A 31 6.47 -6.48 3.10
CA LEU A 31 7.63 -7.31 3.47
C LEU A 31 7.66 -8.66 2.74
N ASP A 32 6.51 -9.31 2.54
CA ASP A 32 6.43 -10.55 1.77
C ASP A 32 6.71 -10.31 0.28
N ALA A 33 6.36 -9.13 -0.24
CA ALA A 33 6.59 -8.78 -1.63
C ALA A 33 8.07 -8.46 -1.93
N ILE A 34 8.87 -8.06 -0.94
CA ILE A 34 10.29 -7.69 -1.14
C ILE A 34 11.29 -8.68 -0.54
N LYS A 35 10.82 -9.72 0.16
CA LYS A 35 11.72 -10.67 0.83
C LYS A 35 12.60 -11.42 -0.18
N TRP A 36 13.86 -11.56 0.19
CA TRP A 36 14.81 -12.43 -0.52
C TRP A 36 14.67 -13.86 -0.03
N ASP A 37 15.10 -14.81 -0.86
CA ASP A 37 15.24 -16.19 -0.40
C ASP A 37 16.48 -16.36 0.49
N ASP A 38 16.53 -17.52 1.16
CA ASP A 38 17.63 -17.84 2.05
C ASP A 38 18.97 -17.94 1.32
N GLY A 39 18.97 -18.29 0.02
CA GLY A 39 20.18 -18.38 -0.80
C GLY A 39 20.85 -17.03 -1.00
N ILE A 40 20.06 -16.00 -1.37
CA ILE A 40 20.55 -14.62 -1.51
C ILE A 40 21.07 -14.10 -0.17
N ARG A 41 20.34 -14.35 0.92
CA ARG A 41 20.76 -13.95 2.26
C ARG A 41 22.08 -14.59 2.65
N GLN A 42 22.22 -15.90 2.46
CA GLN A 42 23.44 -16.64 2.77
C GLN A 42 24.61 -16.15 1.90
N GLY A 43 24.40 -15.95 0.61
CA GLY A 43 25.41 -15.40 -0.30
C GLY A 43 25.91 -14.03 0.13
N PHE A 44 25.00 -13.11 0.46
CA PHE A 44 25.35 -11.78 0.94
C PHE A 44 26.16 -11.80 2.24
N LEU A 45 25.77 -12.67 3.19
CA LEU A 45 26.48 -12.83 4.47
C LEU A 45 27.85 -13.49 4.29
N ASN A 46 27.96 -14.49 3.41
CA ASN A 46 29.22 -15.16 3.09
C ASN A 46 30.20 -14.20 2.42
N ALA A 47 29.71 -13.30 1.57
CA ALA A 47 30.47 -12.21 0.98
C ALA A 47 30.78 -11.06 1.96
N LYS A 48 30.37 -11.18 3.24
CA LYS A 48 30.52 -10.15 4.29
C LYS A 48 29.95 -8.78 3.86
N GLY A 49 28.87 -8.79 3.08
CA GLY A 49 28.23 -7.58 2.55
C GLY A 49 29.08 -6.78 1.56
N ARG A 50 30.14 -7.38 0.99
CA ARG A 50 31.01 -6.71 0.00
C ARG A 50 30.50 -6.83 -1.43
N GLU A 51 29.61 -7.79 -1.68
CA GLU A 51 28.98 -8.03 -2.97
C GLU A 51 27.49 -7.74 -2.88
N MET A 52 26.97 -7.01 -3.86
CA MET A 52 25.54 -6.73 -3.94
C MET A 52 24.79 -8.02 -4.29
N PRO A 53 23.66 -8.30 -3.64
CA PRO A 53 22.83 -9.45 -4.02
C PRO A 53 22.32 -9.26 -5.44
N ALA A 54 22.25 -10.35 -6.21
CA ALA A 54 21.75 -10.37 -7.59
C ALA A 54 20.21 -10.25 -7.64
N VAL A 55 19.69 -9.16 -7.07
CA VAL A 55 18.27 -8.85 -6.95
C VAL A 55 17.98 -7.65 -7.84
N ASP A 56 17.83 -7.93 -9.13
CA ASP A 56 17.47 -6.95 -10.14
C ASP A 56 15.99 -7.10 -10.55
N ARG A 57 15.60 -6.40 -11.61
CA ARG A 57 14.24 -6.50 -12.16
C ARG A 57 13.90 -7.93 -12.61
N ALA A 58 14.84 -8.63 -13.25
CA ALA A 58 14.61 -9.97 -13.76
C ALA A 58 14.32 -10.96 -12.62
N PHE A 59 14.96 -10.78 -11.46
CA PHE A 59 14.66 -11.55 -10.26
C PHE A 59 13.18 -11.42 -9.83
N TYR A 60 12.62 -10.20 -9.88
CA TYR A 60 11.23 -9.97 -9.48
C TYR A 60 10.19 -10.29 -10.57
N GLU A 61 10.58 -10.34 -11.85
CA GLU A 61 9.71 -10.81 -12.94
C GLU A 61 9.32 -12.28 -12.77
N GLY A 62 10.21 -13.10 -12.21
CA GLY A 62 9.91 -14.49 -11.80
C GLY A 62 9.09 -14.62 -10.51
N ARG A 63 8.78 -13.51 -9.82
CA ARG A 63 8.09 -13.47 -8.52
C ARG A 63 6.92 -12.49 -8.55
N PRO A 64 5.79 -12.88 -9.17
CA PRO A 64 4.63 -12.01 -9.31
C PRO A 64 4.09 -11.59 -7.94
N LEU A 65 3.43 -10.44 -7.91
CA LEU A 65 2.71 -9.98 -6.73
C LEU A 65 1.54 -10.91 -6.41
N ALA A 66 1.21 -11.06 -5.14
CA ALA A 66 0.10 -11.90 -4.68
C ALA A 66 -1.30 -11.32 -5.01
N PHE A 67 -1.34 -10.18 -5.70
CA PHE A 67 -2.53 -9.44 -6.08
C PHE A 67 -2.31 -8.78 -7.44
N ASP A 68 -3.41 -8.44 -8.14
CA ASP A 68 -3.37 -7.63 -9.35
C ASP A 68 -3.16 -6.14 -8.99
N PRO A 69 -2.02 -5.52 -9.36
CA PRO A 69 -1.74 -4.13 -9.04
C PRO A 69 -2.73 -3.14 -9.66
N VAL A 70 -3.22 -3.42 -10.88
CA VAL A 70 -4.14 -2.54 -11.61
C VAL A 70 -5.50 -2.54 -10.92
N ALA A 71 -6.04 -3.73 -10.66
CA ALA A 71 -7.30 -3.87 -9.93
C ALA A 71 -7.21 -3.25 -8.53
N LYS A 72 -6.07 -3.41 -7.85
CA LYS A 72 -5.90 -2.91 -6.48
C LYS A 72 -5.74 -1.40 -6.41
N LYS A 73 -5.05 -0.77 -7.38
CA LYS A 73 -5.04 0.69 -7.53
C LYS A 73 -6.45 1.25 -7.78
N LEU A 74 -7.23 0.58 -8.63
CA LEU A 74 -8.60 0.99 -8.94
C LEU A 74 -9.52 0.87 -7.72
N GLU A 75 -9.39 -0.18 -6.92
CA GLU A 75 -10.15 -0.33 -5.67
C GLU A 75 -9.91 0.84 -4.71
N PHE A 76 -8.64 1.20 -4.45
CA PHE A 76 -8.33 2.36 -3.60
C PHE A 76 -8.87 3.67 -4.18
N GLN A 77 -8.84 3.85 -5.49
CA GLN A 77 -9.45 5.03 -6.14
C GLN A 77 -10.98 5.07 -5.96
N ASN A 78 -11.65 3.92 -5.98
CA ASN A 78 -13.08 3.83 -5.73
C ASN A 78 -13.42 4.13 -4.27
N ILE A 79 -12.64 3.59 -3.33
CA ILE A 79 -12.78 3.90 -1.90
C ILE A 79 -12.58 5.42 -1.65
N GLU A 80 -11.57 6.04 -2.27
CA GLU A 80 -11.31 7.49 -2.16
C GLU A 80 -12.53 8.33 -2.62
N ARG A 81 -13.18 7.90 -3.70
CA ARG A 81 -14.38 8.53 -4.26
C ARG A 81 -15.57 8.38 -3.31
N ASP A 82 -15.77 7.19 -2.76
CA ASP A 82 -16.86 6.90 -1.82
C ASP A 82 -16.70 7.66 -0.50
N ILE A 83 -15.47 7.83 -0.02
CA ILE A 83 -15.17 8.70 1.13
C ILE A 83 -15.64 10.12 0.86
N THR A 84 -15.28 10.68 -0.31
CA THR A 84 -15.69 12.04 -0.69
C THR A 84 -17.22 12.16 -0.80
N ARG A 85 -17.88 11.15 -1.37
CA ARG A 85 -19.34 11.10 -1.52
C ARG A 85 -20.07 11.01 -0.18
N SER A 86 -19.55 10.22 0.75
CA SER A 86 -20.26 9.89 2.01
C SER A 86 -19.97 10.89 3.13
N LEU A 87 -18.73 11.36 3.25
CA LEU A 87 -18.31 12.26 4.34
C LEU A 87 -18.24 13.72 3.88
N GLY A 88 -18.20 13.98 2.57
CA GLY A 88 -17.99 15.30 1.99
C GLY A 88 -16.51 15.68 1.86
N GLN A 89 -16.24 16.61 0.95
CA GLN A 89 -14.87 17.00 0.56
C GLN A 89 -14.06 17.64 1.71
N PHE A 90 -14.72 18.34 2.63
CA PHE A 90 -14.08 19.11 3.69
C PHE A 90 -14.04 18.40 5.05
N ASN A 91 -14.51 17.15 5.11
CA ASN A 91 -14.47 16.38 6.35
C ASN A 91 -13.02 16.03 6.75
N PRO A 92 -12.54 16.38 7.96
CA PRO A 92 -11.17 16.11 8.38
C PRO A 92 -10.80 14.62 8.39
N VAL A 93 -11.71 13.76 8.85
CA VAL A 93 -11.48 12.30 8.85
C VAL A 93 -11.44 11.80 7.40
N GLY A 94 -12.35 12.27 6.56
CA GLY A 94 -12.35 11.97 5.13
C GLY A 94 -11.07 12.42 4.41
N GLN A 95 -10.43 13.53 4.82
CA GLN A 95 -9.13 13.93 4.29
C GLN A 95 -8.03 12.92 4.62
N ILE A 96 -7.97 12.45 5.87
CA ILE A 96 -7.00 11.44 6.31
C ILE A 96 -7.20 10.13 5.54
N MET A 97 -8.43 9.63 5.46
CA MET A 97 -8.72 8.36 4.77
C MET A 97 -8.39 8.41 3.27
N ARG A 98 -8.62 9.55 2.61
CA ARG A 98 -8.23 9.74 1.19
C ARG A 98 -6.72 9.82 1.02
N ARG A 99 -6.01 10.46 1.95
CA ARG A 99 -4.54 10.45 1.99
C ARG A 99 -4.02 9.01 2.09
N MET A 100 -4.58 8.19 2.99
CA MET A 100 -4.20 6.76 3.09
C MET A 100 -4.43 6.01 1.78
N CYS A 101 -5.56 6.24 1.09
CA CYS A 101 -5.81 5.63 -0.23
C CYS A 101 -4.78 6.04 -1.29
N LYS A 102 -4.27 7.29 -1.23
CA LYS A 102 -3.16 7.75 -2.10
C LYS A 102 -1.86 7.04 -1.75
N GLU A 103 -1.53 6.97 -0.47
CA GLU A 103 -0.31 6.29 0.02
C GLU A 103 -0.31 4.80 -0.36
N TYR A 104 -1.42 4.09 -0.22
CA TYR A 104 -1.48 2.69 -0.65
C TYR A 104 -1.34 2.50 -2.16
N ARG A 105 -1.84 3.43 -2.98
CA ARG A 105 -1.56 3.39 -4.44
C ARG A 105 -0.09 3.63 -4.74
N MET A 106 0.57 4.49 -3.99
CA MET A 106 2.02 4.69 -4.09
C MET A 106 2.80 3.45 -3.64
N VAL A 107 2.36 2.75 -2.59
CA VAL A 107 2.91 1.45 -2.19
C VAL A 107 2.77 0.43 -3.32
N ILE A 108 1.61 0.34 -3.98
CA ILE A 108 1.42 -0.57 -5.11
C ILE A 108 2.39 -0.22 -6.26
N ARG A 109 2.55 1.07 -6.57
CA ARG A 109 3.50 1.54 -7.59
C ARG A 109 4.95 1.19 -7.22
N MET A 110 5.32 1.33 -5.94
CA MET A 110 6.62 0.92 -5.42
C MET A 110 6.84 -0.58 -5.66
N LEU A 111 5.84 -1.40 -5.35
CA LEU A 111 5.90 -2.86 -5.53
C LEU A 111 5.95 -3.30 -7.01
N GLU A 112 5.35 -2.53 -7.92
CA GLU A 112 5.52 -2.73 -9.37
C GLU A 112 6.94 -2.40 -9.85
N ALA A 113 7.64 -1.49 -9.14
CA ALA A 113 8.99 -1.05 -9.45
C ALA A 113 10.10 -1.88 -8.78
N ARG A 114 9.77 -3.01 -8.12
CA ARG A 114 10.78 -3.87 -7.46
C ARG A 114 11.90 -4.25 -8.45
N GLY A 115 13.15 -4.10 -8.00
CA GLY A 115 14.34 -4.38 -8.82
C GLY A 115 14.75 -3.24 -9.76
N THR A 116 14.11 -2.07 -9.67
CA THR A 116 14.51 -0.85 -10.39
C THR A 116 14.87 0.27 -9.41
N ALA A 117 15.51 1.33 -9.90
CA ALA A 117 15.84 2.52 -9.10
C ALA A 117 14.59 3.23 -8.56
N ASP A 118 13.46 3.15 -9.28
CA ASP A 118 12.19 3.78 -8.89
C ASP A 118 11.66 3.23 -7.56
N PHE A 119 11.93 1.95 -7.23
CA PHE A 119 11.58 1.39 -5.93
C PHE A 119 12.16 2.22 -4.78
N GLY A 120 13.46 2.55 -4.86
CA GLY A 120 14.14 3.32 -3.83
C GLY A 120 13.61 4.75 -3.72
N LEU A 121 13.37 5.40 -4.85
CA LEU A 121 12.81 6.76 -4.91
C LEU A 121 11.42 6.83 -4.27
N ILE A 122 10.53 5.90 -4.62
CA ILE A 122 9.18 5.85 -4.06
C ILE A 122 9.21 5.45 -2.58
N SER A 123 10.10 4.53 -2.18
CA SER A 123 10.26 4.12 -0.79
C SER A 123 10.68 5.30 0.10
N GLN A 124 11.59 6.15 -0.36
CA GLN A 124 12.01 7.36 0.37
C GLN A 124 10.85 8.34 0.56
N GLU A 125 9.99 8.51 -0.45
CA GLU A 125 8.80 9.36 -0.35
C GLU A 125 7.77 8.82 0.66
N LEU A 126 7.59 7.49 0.71
CA LEU A 126 6.61 6.83 1.56
C LEU A 126 7.04 6.69 3.03
N TYR A 127 8.29 6.28 3.25
CA TYR A 127 8.79 5.86 4.56
C TYR A 127 9.82 6.80 5.16
N GLY A 128 10.30 7.79 4.39
CA GLY A 128 11.41 8.66 4.79
C GLY A 128 12.79 8.10 4.43
N ALA A 129 13.81 8.90 4.69
CA ALA A 129 15.22 8.58 4.45
C ALA A 129 15.89 7.97 5.68
#